data_AF-A0A6C2CSA2-F1
#
_entry.id   AF-A0A6C2CSA2-F1
#
_cell.length_a   1.000
_cell.length_b   1.000
_cell.length_c   1.000
_cell.angle_alpha   90.00
_cell.angle_beta   90.00
_cell.angle_gamma   90.00
#
_symmetry.space_group_name_H-M   'P 1'
#
loop_
_entity.id
_entity.type
_entity.pdbx_description
1 polymer ?
#
loop_
_entity_poly.entity_id
_entity_poly.type
_entity_poly.pdbx_seq_one_letter_code
_entity_poly.pdbx_strand_id
1 'polypeptide(L)'
;MENTMKISRKILISILMATAITTAIPLAAQAKGSGERCGGPEPHGPMAHDEFGPGRGTSMHGLLQHLQLTEAQHDQAFKILHDQAPMLREKAKEARNARAELHALTFSGKYDAAKTKALAEKGAHAMAAISEIHAAGANQVYLLLTPEQRKKAEELKSDVETRKHHHHGRPNSVEKRPASMDN
;
A
#
# COMPACT_ATOMS: atom_id res chain seq x y z
N MET A 1 34.24 33.72 -23.68
CA MET A 1 32.76 33.71 -23.67
C MET A 1 32.35 33.55 -22.22
N GLU A 2 32.05 34.68 -21.59
CA GLU A 2 31.78 34.80 -20.16
C GLU A 2 30.34 34.40 -19.84
N ASN A 3 30.18 33.80 -18.65
CA ASN A 3 28.93 33.32 -18.06
C ASN A 3 27.80 34.35 -18.04
N THR A 4 26.55 33.90 -18.00
CA THR A 4 25.65 34.20 -16.85
C THR A 4 24.30 33.49 -16.97
N MET A 5 24.17 32.51 -16.07
CA MET A 5 22.96 31.80 -15.69
C MET A 5 21.94 32.79 -15.09
N LYS A 6 20.80 32.99 -15.78
CA LYS A 6 19.69 33.84 -15.32
C LYS A 6 18.78 33.05 -14.38
N ILE A 7 19.07 33.06 -13.09
CA ILE A 7 18.18 32.54 -12.05
C ILE A 7 17.20 33.64 -11.65
N SER A 8 15.91 33.32 -11.70
CA SER A 8 14.78 34.24 -11.63
C SER A 8 14.61 34.89 -10.24
N ARG A 9 14.60 36.23 -10.21
CA ARG A 9 14.42 37.15 -9.05
C ARG A 9 13.14 36.95 -8.21
N LYS A 10 12.30 35.96 -8.50
CA LYS A 10 10.99 35.75 -7.84
C LYS A 10 11.01 34.73 -6.70
N ILE A 11 12.13 34.02 -6.48
CA ILE A 11 12.20 32.92 -5.49
C ILE A 11 12.78 33.38 -4.13
N LEU A 12 13.20 34.64 -4.00
CA LEU A 12 13.98 35.12 -2.85
C LEU A 12 13.21 35.88 -1.75
N ILE A 13 11.87 35.98 -1.77
CA ILE A 13 11.16 36.89 -0.83
C ILE A 13 9.86 36.31 -0.24
N SER A 14 9.87 35.13 0.38
CA SER A 14 8.77 34.77 1.29
C SER A 14 9.11 33.61 2.23
N ILE A 15 9.99 33.88 3.21
CA ILE A 15 10.06 33.14 4.46
C ILE A 15 10.09 34.21 5.55
N LEU A 16 9.03 34.29 6.38
CA LEU A 16 9.06 34.58 7.83
C LEU A 16 7.63 34.91 8.31
N MET A 17 7.11 34.14 9.28
CA MET A 17 6.21 34.49 10.40
C MET A 17 5.84 33.16 11.10
N ALA A 18 6.51 32.69 12.15
CA ALA A 18 6.58 33.16 13.54
C ALA A 18 5.26 33.05 14.34
N THR A 19 5.28 32.20 15.38
CA THR A 19 4.42 32.16 16.60
C THR A 19 2.98 31.59 16.45
N ALA A 20 2.37 30.84 17.38
CA ALA A 20 2.62 30.58 18.80
C ALA A 20 2.03 29.19 19.22
N ILE A 21 2.68 28.51 20.17
CA ILE A 21 2.22 27.28 20.84
C ILE A 21 1.50 27.68 22.13
N THR A 22 0.20 27.41 22.29
CA THR A 22 -0.44 27.28 23.62
C THR A 22 -1.78 26.52 23.58
N THR A 23 -2.06 25.82 24.68
CA THR A 23 -3.33 25.22 25.16
C THR A 23 -3.64 23.81 24.66
N ALA A 24 -4.14 22.85 25.46
CA ALA A 24 -4.24 22.64 26.90
C ALA A 24 -4.56 21.14 27.07
N ILE A 25 -4.01 20.48 28.09
CA ILE A 25 -4.25 19.05 28.36
C ILE A 25 -5.41 18.92 29.35
N PRO A 26 -6.49 18.18 29.04
CA PRO A 26 -7.34 17.57 30.04
C PRO A 26 -6.87 16.13 30.29
N LEU A 27 -6.39 15.89 31.50
CA LEU A 27 -6.06 14.59 32.06
C LEU A 27 -7.37 13.87 32.40
N ALA A 28 -7.82 12.94 31.55
CA ALA A 28 -8.93 12.04 31.90
C ALA A 28 -8.36 10.72 32.40
N ALA A 29 -8.31 10.60 33.73
CA ALA A 29 -8.14 9.34 34.42
C ALA A 29 -9.34 8.44 34.11
N GLN A 30 -9.10 7.30 33.48
CA GLN A 30 -10.06 6.21 33.45
C GLN A 30 -9.50 5.01 34.19
N ALA A 31 -10.34 4.55 35.11
CA ALA A 31 -10.07 3.57 36.13
C ALA A 31 -9.58 2.24 35.56
N LYS A 32 -8.61 1.68 36.29
CA LYS A 32 -8.10 0.32 36.15
C LYS A 32 -9.22 -0.65 36.53
N GLY A 33 -10.02 -1.06 35.55
CA GLY A 33 -10.92 -2.20 35.67
C GLY A 33 -10.10 -3.48 35.75
N SER A 34 -9.89 -3.98 36.97
CA SER A 34 -9.56 -5.37 37.24
C SER A 34 -10.80 -6.19 36.89
N GLY A 35 -10.79 -6.81 35.70
CA GLY A 35 -11.76 -7.80 35.29
C GLY A 35 -11.02 -9.08 34.96
N GLU A 36 -11.48 -10.16 35.56
CA GLU A 36 -10.94 -11.50 35.54
C GLU A 36 -10.38 -12.01 34.20
N ARG A 37 -9.30 -12.75 34.39
CA ARG A 37 -8.61 -13.66 33.47
C ARG A 37 -9.58 -14.74 32.96
N CYS A 38 -10.02 -14.64 31.72
CA CYS A 38 -10.58 -15.74 30.94
C CYS A 38 -9.60 -16.09 29.80
N GLY A 39 -9.25 -17.37 29.68
CA GLY A 39 -8.08 -17.85 28.96
C GLY A 39 -8.18 -17.91 27.43
N GLY A 40 -7.00 -17.78 26.79
CA GLY A 40 -6.64 -18.25 25.44
C GLY A 40 -7.16 -17.40 24.27
N PRO A 41 -6.28 -16.94 23.35
CA PRO A 41 -5.48 -17.83 22.50
C PRO A 41 -3.97 -17.53 22.48
N GLU A 42 -3.20 -18.53 22.07
CA GLU A 42 -1.74 -18.52 21.93
C GLU A 42 -1.21 -17.35 21.07
N PRO A 43 0.00 -16.84 21.35
CA PRO A 43 0.63 -15.84 20.51
C PRO A 43 1.17 -16.53 19.25
N HIS A 44 0.35 -16.56 18.19
CA HIS A 44 0.92 -16.69 16.86
C HIS A 44 1.93 -15.55 16.67
N GLY A 45 3.14 -15.92 16.23
CA GLY A 45 4.36 -15.10 16.23
C GLY A 45 4.25 -13.77 15.47
N PRO A 46 5.38 -13.05 15.29
CA PRO A 46 5.36 -11.75 14.63
C PRO A 46 4.87 -11.93 13.19
N MET A 47 3.59 -11.67 12.98
CA MET A 47 3.03 -11.40 11.66
C MET A 47 3.74 -10.12 11.22
N ALA A 48 4.80 -10.27 10.45
CA ALA A 48 5.32 -9.21 9.63
C ALA A 48 4.15 -8.70 8.79
N HIS A 49 3.58 -7.56 9.18
CA HIS A 49 2.59 -6.85 8.39
C HIS A 49 3.28 -6.30 7.14
N ASP A 50 3.64 -7.16 6.20
CA ASP A 50 3.74 -6.84 4.77
C ASP A 50 2.33 -6.85 4.14
N GLU A 51 1.35 -6.31 4.87
CA GLU A 51 -0.06 -6.37 4.54
C GLU A 51 -0.42 -5.16 3.69
N PHE A 52 0.10 -5.17 2.46
CA PHE A 52 -0.17 -4.18 1.43
C PHE A 52 -1.54 -4.43 0.76
N GLY A 53 -2.64 -4.21 1.49
CA GLY A 53 -3.98 -4.07 0.93
C GLY A 53 -4.53 -5.25 0.11
N PRO A 54 -5.78 -5.16 -0.40
CA PRO A 54 -6.42 -6.22 -1.15
C PRO A 54 -5.84 -6.28 -2.56
N GLY A 55 -4.75 -7.02 -2.69
CA GLY A 55 -4.07 -7.26 -3.94
C GLY A 55 -2.75 -7.98 -3.68
N ARG A 56 -2.80 -9.30 -3.42
CA ARG A 56 -1.63 -10.19 -3.55
C ARG A 56 -1.23 -10.31 -5.03
N GLY A 57 -0.90 -9.18 -5.65
CA GLY A 57 0.01 -9.17 -6.78
C GLY A 57 1.42 -9.33 -6.22
N THR A 58 2.27 -10.04 -6.95
CA THR A 58 3.71 -10.06 -6.67
C THR A 58 4.19 -8.62 -6.59
N SER A 59 4.46 -8.14 -5.37
CA SER A 59 5.03 -6.81 -5.20
C SER A 59 6.34 -6.78 -5.98
N MET A 60 6.68 -5.64 -6.58
CA MET A 60 7.98 -5.50 -7.25
C MET A 60 9.12 -5.87 -6.30
N HIS A 61 8.97 -5.60 -5.01
CA HIS A 61 9.87 -6.04 -3.96
C HIS A 61 10.04 -7.57 -3.91
N GLY A 62 8.94 -8.33 -3.94
CA GLY A 62 8.98 -9.78 -4.00
C GLY A 62 9.69 -10.29 -5.26
N LEU A 63 9.45 -9.68 -6.43
CA LEU A 63 10.13 -10.08 -7.67
C LEU A 63 11.65 -9.81 -7.59
N LEU A 64 12.06 -8.67 -7.04
CA LEU A 64 13.47 -8.28 -6.89
C LEU A 64 14.23 -9.22 -5.96
N GLN A 65 13.60 -9.75 -4.91
CA GLN A 65 14.22 -10.72 -4.01
C GLN A 65 14.59 -12.05 -4.70
N HIS A 66 13.91 -12.41 -5.80
CA HIS A 66 14.18 -13.63 -6.56
C HIS A 66 15.20 -13.41 -7.70
N LEU A 67 15.57 -12.15 -7.95
CA LEU A 67 16.65 -11.78 -8.86
C LEU A 67 17.96 -11.76 -8.08
N GLN A 68 19.02 -12.27 -8.69
CA GLN A 68 20.38 -12.18 -8.13
C GLN A 68 20.90 -10.76 -8.36
N LEU A 69 20.39 -9.80 -7.59
CA LEU A 69 20.83 -8.41 -7.61
C LEU A 69 22.14 -8.27 -6.83
N THR A 70 23.02 -7.39 -7.28
CA THR A 70 24.16 -6.96 -6.46
C THR A 70 23.68 -6.09 -5.30
N GLU A 71 24.46 -6.01 -4.23
CA GLU A 71 24.16 -5.13 -3.07
C GLU A 71 23.94 -3.68 -3.51
N ALA A 72 24.81 -3.17 -4.39
CA ALA A 72 24.68 -1.83 -4.97
C ALA A 72 23.36 -1.63 -5.75
N GLN A 73 22.88 -2.62 -6.51
CA GLN A 73 21.59 -2.56 -7.20
C GLN A 73 20.42 -2.60 -6.21
N HIS A 74 20.53 -3.39 -5.14
CA HIS A 74 19.52 -3.46 -4.10
C HIS A 74 19.37 -2.12 -3.37
N ASP A 75 20.47 -1.48 -3.00
CA ASP A 75 20.47 -0.17 -2.34
C ASP A 75 19.88 0.93 -3.22
N GLN A 76 20.20 0.91 -4.52
CA GLN A 76 19.61 1.85 -5.47
C GLN A 76 18.11 1.62 -5.63
N ALA A 77 17.67 0.37 -5.74
CA ALA A 77 16.25 0.02 -5.82
C ALA A 77 15.50 0.42 -4.53
N PHE A 78 16.09 0.15 -3.37
CA PHE A 78 15.55 0.56 -2.08
C PHE A 78 15.39 2.08 -2.00
N LYS A 79 16.43 2.83 -2.39
CA LYS A 79 16.39 4.29 -2.40
C LYS A 79 15.27 4.83 -3.30
N ILE A 80 15.14 4.31 -4.52
CA ILE A 80 14.07 4.70 -5.46
C ILE A 80 12.69 4.51 -4.83
N LEU A 81 12.44 3.33 -4.27
CA LEU A 81 11.13 2.99 -3.69
C LEU A 81 10.87 3.78 -2.39
N HIS A 82 11.89 3.99 -1.57
CA HIS A 82 11.79 4.76 -0.34
C HIS A 82 11.53 6.25 -0.61
N ASP A 83 12.16 6.84 -1.63
CA ASP A 83 11.94 8.23 -2.03
C ASP A 83 10.47 8.47 -2.46
N GLN A 84 9.80 7.44 -2.99
CA GLN A 84 8.38 7.50 -3.38
C GLN A 84 7.40 7.25 -2.21
N ALA A 85 7.86 6.69 -1.09
CA ALA A 85 7.02 6.29 0.02
C ALA A 85 6.17 7.43 0.63
N PRO A 86 6.68 8.68 0.78
CA PRO A 86 5.87 9.78 1.30
C PRO A 86 4.69 10.11 0.39
N MET A 87 4.93 10.23 -0.93
CA MET A 87 3.88 10.51 -1.91
C MET A 87 2.83 9.41 -1.94
N LEU A 88 3.29 8.16 -1.91
CA LEU A 88 2.43 6.99 -1.87
C LEU A 88 1.54 6.99 -0.62
N ARG A 89 2.12 7.33 0.53
CA ARG A 89 1.39 7.35 1.82
C ARG A 89 0.29 8.40 1.84
N GLU A 90 0.55 9.58 1.28
CA GLU A 90 -0.46 10.64 1.16
C GLU A 90 -1.62 10.21 0.24
N LYS A 91 -1.33 9.64 -0.93
CA LYS A 91 -2.39 9.14 -1.83
C LYS A 91 -3.15 7.95 -1.24
N ALA A 92 -2.48 7.07 -0.51
CA ALA A 92 -3.12 5.97 0.19
C ALA A 92 -4.02 6.48 1.33
N LYS A 93 -3.68 7.59 1.98
CA LYS A 93 -4.56 8.24 2.96
C LYS A 93 -5.79 8.82 2.29
N GLU A 94 -5.63 9.51 1.16
CA GLU A 94 -6.73 10.07 0.37
C GLU A 94 -7.74 8.99 -0.05
N ALA A 95 -7.25 7.87 -0.59
CA ALA A 95 -8.10 6.75 -1.00
C ALA A 95 -8.81 6.08 0.18
N ARG A 96 -8.11 5.89 1.31
CA ARG A 96 -8.69 5.32 2.54
C ARG A 96 -9.81 6.21 3.09
N ASN A 97 -9.60 7.52 3.10
CA ASN A 97 -10.60 8.47 3.57
C ASN A 97 -11.84 8.45 2.66
N ALA A 98 -11.65 8.51 1.33
CA ALA A 98 -12.76 8.44 0.38
C ALA A 98 -13.57 7.14 0.55
N ARG A 99 -12.89 6.00 0.76
CA ARG A 99 -13.54 4.72 1.03
C ARG A 99 -14.29 4.70 2.36
N ALA A 100 -13.73 5.29 3.41
CA ALA A 100 -14.37 5.38 4.73
C ALA A 100 -15.62 6.26 4.69
N GLU A 101 -15.57 7.40 3.99
CA GLU A 101 -16.71 8.29 3.80
C GLU A 101 -17.82 7.64 2.97
N LEU A 102 -17.48 6.92 1.89
CA LEU A 102 -18.43 6.10 1.13
C LEU A 102 -19.10 5.06 2.01
N HIS A 103 -18.33 4.32 2.80
CA HIS A 103 -18.85 3.31 3.71
C HIS A 103 -19.82 3.94 4.72
N ALA A 104 -19.46 5.09 5.31
CA ALA A 104 -20.34 5.80 6.23
C ALA A 104 -21.66 6.25 5.58
N LEU A 105 -21.64 6.70 4.32
CA LEU A 105 -22.87 7.06 3.58
C LEU A 105 -23.76 5.84 3.30
N THR A 106 -23.18 4.69 2.97
CA THR A 106 -23.93 3.45 2.71
C THR A 106 -24.75 3.00 3.93
N PHE A 107 -24.23 3.18 5.14
CA PHE A 107 -24.94 2.86 6.39
C PHE A 107 -25.74 4.04 6.96
N SER A 108 -25.74 5.20 6.27
CA SER A 108 -26.55 6.33 6.68
C SER A 108 -27.99 6.16 6.18
N GLY A 109 -28.97 6.58 6.98
CA GLY A 109 -30.38 6.55 6.57
C GLY A 109 -30.75 7.56 5.46
N LYS A 110 -29.78 8.31 4.93
CA LYS A 110 -29.96 9.33 3.89
C LYS A 110 -28.92 9.17 2.80
N TYR A 111 -29.22 8.28 1.85
CA TYR A 111 -28.39 8.10 0.66
C TYR A 111 -28.40 9.37 -0.21
N ASP A 112 -27.21 9.87 -0.53
CA ASP A 112 -27.01 11.01 -1.42
C ASP A 112 -26.19 10.52 -2.63
N ALA A 113 -26.88 10.36 -3.77
CA ALA A 113 -26.28 9.82 -4.98
C ALA A 113 -25.15 10.71 -5.52
N ALA A 114 -25.28 12.03 -5.42
CA ALA A 114 -24.29 12.97 -5.92
C ALA A 114 -23.01 12.92 -5.07
N LYS A 115 -23.14 12.90 -3.74
CA LYS A 115 -21.99 12.73 -2.84
C LYS A 115 -21.32 11.38 -2.98
N THR A 116 -22.12 10.32 -3.13
CA THR A 116 -21.60 8.96 -3.35
C THR A 116 -20.75 8.91 -4.62
N LYS A 117 -21.25 9.48 -5.73
CA LYS A 117 -20.50 9.56 -6.98
C LYS A 117 -19.19 10.35 -6.81
N ALA A 118 -19.23 11.52 -6.18
CA ALA A 118 -18.05 12.36 -5.99
C ALA A 118 -16.96 11.66 -5.14
N LEU A 119 -17.35 10.96 -4.07
CA LEU A 119 -16.41 10.21 -3.24
C LEU A 119 -15.84 8.98 -3.96
N ALA A 120 -16.64 8.30 -4.78
CA ALA A 120 -16.17 7.20 -5.62
C ALA A 120 -15.13 7.67 -6.64
N GLU A 121 -15.39 8.78 -7.33
CA GLU A 121 -14.46 9.41 -8.27
C GLU A 121 -13.17 9.83 -7.57
N LYS A 122 -13.26 10.47 -6.40
CA LYS A 122 -12.09 10.84 -5.59
C LYS A 122 -11.24 9.62 -5.21
N GLY A 123 -11.88 8.55 -4.74
CA GLY A 123 -11.20 7.29 -4.42
C GLY A 123 -10.52 6.67 -5.64
N ALA A 124 -11.19 6.69 -6.80
CA ALA A 124 -10.65 6.18 -8.05
C ALA A 124 -9.41 6.98 -8.51
N HIS A 125 -9.46 8.32 -8.45
CA HIS A 125 -8.33 9.17 -8.79
C HIS A 125 -7.12 8.94 -7.87
N ALA A 126 -7.35 8.77 -6.57
CA ALA A 126 -6.26 8.45 -5.63
C ALA A 126 -5.63 7.08 -5.91
N MET A 127 -6.45 6.07 -6.26
CA MET A 127 -5.96 4.75 -6.69
C MET A 127 -5.19 4.79 -8.01
N ALA A 128 -5.63 5.59 -8.98
CA ALA A 128 -4.92 5.80 -10.23
C ALA A 128 -3.53 6.41 -9.97
N ALA A 129 -3.45 7.47 -9.15
CA ALA A 129 -2.17 8.09 -8.77
C ALA A 129 -1.22 7.12 -8.05
N ILE A 130 -1.73 6.25 -7.18
CA ILE A 130 -0.92 5.20 -6.55
C ILE A 130 -0.34 4.24 -7.59
N SER A 131 -1.16 3.85 -8.57
CA SER A 131 -0.74 2.93 -9.63
C SER A 131 0.35 3.55 -10.50
N GLU A 132 0.24 4.84 -10.81
CA GLU A 132 1.28 5.60 -11.51
C GLU A 132 2.59 5.66 -10.72
N ILE A 133 2.55 5.95 -9.42
CA ILE A 133 3.73 5.98 -8.55
C ILE A 133 4.44 4.62 -8.57
N HIS A 134 3.68 3.54 -8.36
CA HIS A 134 4.24 2.18 -8.40
C HIS A 134 4.84 1.84 -9.76
N ALA A 135 4.16 2.18 -10.86
CA ALA A 135 4.66 1.91 -12.21
C ALA A 135 5.96 2.69 -12.51
N ALA A 136 6.03 3.95 -12.10
CA ALA A 136 7.22 4.78 -12.25
C ALA A 136 8.41 4.19 -11.46
N GLY A 137 8.21 3.82 -10.19
CA GLY A 137 9.25 3.17 -9.39
C GLY A 137 9.68 1.83 -9.97
N ALA A 138 8.73 1.00 -10.41
CA ALA A 138 9.01 -0.28 -11.05
C ALA A 138 9.87 -0.12 -12.32
N ASN A 139 9.55 0.87 -13.15
CA ASN A 139 10.31 1.15 -14.36
C ASN A 139 11.74 1.60 -14.05
N GLN A 140 11.91 2.51 -13.09
CA GLN A 140 13.23 2.99 -12.66
C GLN A 140 14.10 1.83 -12.15
N VAL A 141 13.53 0.92 -11.37
CA VAL A 141 14.26 -0.28 -10.92
C VAL A 141 14.56 -1.23 -12.08
N TYR A 142 13.62 -1.43 -13.02
CA TYR A 142 13.85 -2.27 -14.20
C TYR A 142 15.01 -1.77 -15.07
N LEU A 143 15.23 -0.45 -15.14
CA LEU A 143 16.36 0.14 -15.86
C LEU A 143 17.73 -0.11 -15.20
N LEU A 144 17.77 -0.44 -13.90
CA LEU A 144 19.00 -0.84 -13.19
C LEU A 144 19.41 -2.29 -13.47
N LEU A 145 18.50 -3.10 -14.01
CA LEU A 145 18.73 -4.52 -14.25
C LEU A 145 19.59 -4.74 -15.49
N THR A 146 20.45 -5.76 -15.44
CA THR A 146 21.17 -6.25 -16.62
C THR A 146 20.19 -6.92 -17.60
N PRO A 147 20.54 -7.05 -18.89
CA PRO A 147 19.71 -7.78 -19.85
C PRO A 147 19.33 -9.20 -19.40
N GLU A 148 20.27 -9.91 -18.77
CA GLU A 148 20.04 -11.27 -18.24
C GLU A 148 19.05 -11.27 -17.07
N GLN A 149 19.19 -10.32 -16.14
CA GLN A 149 18.26 -10.17 -15.01
C GLN A 149 16.85 -9.80 -15.49
N ARG A 150 16.72 -8.98 -16.54
CA ARG A 150 15.43 -8.64 -17.14
C ARG A 150 14.71 -9.86 -17.73
N LYS A 151 15.44 -10.71 -18.45
CA LYS A 151 14.89 -11.97 -18.98
C LYS A 151 14.37 -12.88 -17.87
N LYS A 152 15.15 -13.04 -16.79
CA LYS A 152 14.72 -13.82 -15.61
C LYS A 152 13.49 -13.21 -14.94
N ALA A 153 13.39 -11.88 -14.89
CA ALA A 153 12.23 -11.19 -14.34
C ALA A 153 10.95 -11.45 -15.16
N GLU A 154 11.06 -11.54 -16.48
CA GLU A 154 9.96 -11.87 -17.39
C GLU A 154 9.49 -13.32 -17.22
N GLU A 155 10.42 -14.26 -17.12
CA GLU A 155 10.14 -15.68 -16.84
C GLU A 155 9.42 -15.87 -15.49
N LEU A 156 9.91 -15.20 -14.43
CA LEU A 156 9.27 -15.20 -13.11
C LEU A 156 7.85 -14.62 -13.16
N LYS A 157 7.61 -13.58 -13.97
CA LYS A 157 6.26 -13.03 -14.15
C LYS A 157 5.32 -14.03 -14.80
N SER A 158 5.74 -14.72 -15.87
CA SER A 158 4.89 -15.75 -16.50
C SER A 158 4.56 -16.90 -15.56
N ASP A 159 5.51 -17.32 -14.73
CA ASP A 159 5.30 -18.38 -13.74
C ASP A 159 4.29 -17.97 -12.66
N VAL A 160 4.34 -16.72 -12.21
CA VAL A 160 3.35 -16.19 -11.27
C VAL A 160 1.95 -16.19 -11.88
N GLU A 161 1.81 -15.70 -13.12
CA GLU A 161 0.51 -15.63 -13.78
C GLU A 161 -0.08 -17.02 -14.01
N THR A 162 0.74 -17.99 -14.46
CA THR A 162 0.29 -19.39 -14.57
C THR A 162 -0.14 -19.98 -13.23
N ARG A 163 0.58 -19.74 -12.12
CA ARG A 163 0.19 -20.22 -10.78
C ARG A 163 -1.09 -19.58 -10.26
N LYS A 164 -1.33 -18.29 -10.55
CA LYS A 164 -2.59 -17.61 -10.20
C LYS A 164 -3.79 -18.27 -10.88
N HIS A 165 -3.65 -18.67 -12.15
CA HIS A 165 -4.69 -19.42 -12.86
C HIS A 165 -5.01 -20.77 -12.21
N HIS A 166 -4.01 -21.46 -11.66
CA HIS A 166 -4.22 -22.75 -10.99
C HIS A 166 -4.86 -22.63 -9.59
N HIS A 167 -4.63 -21.52 -8.88
CA HIS A 167 -5.20 -21.34 -7.53
C HIS A 167 -6.71 -21.05 -7.54
N HIS A 168 -7.21 -20.38 -8.58
CA HIS A 168 -8.66 -20.17 -8.78
C HIS A 168 -9.40 -21.43 -9.29
N GLY A 169 -8.67 -22.50 -9.63
CA GLY A 169 -9.21 -23.74 -10.17
C GLY A 169 -9.26 -24.92 -9.20
N ARG A 170 -8.99 -24.75 -7.88
CA ARG A 170 -9.25 -25.84 -6.93
C ARG A 170 -10.76 -26.04 -6.83
N PRO A 171 -11.35 -27.13 -7.36
CA PRO A 171 -12.72 -27.46 -7.00
C PRO A 171 -12.73 -27.62 -5.48
N ASN A 172 -13.70 -27.00 -4.80
CA ASN A 172 -13.97 -27.29 -3.40
C ASN A 172 -14.05 -28.82 -3.29
N SER A 173 -13.02 -29.43 -2.70
CA SER A 173 -13.10 -30.78 -2.20
C SER A 173 -14.02 -30.72 -0.99
N VAL A 174 -15.32 -30.55 -1.25
CA VAL A 174 -16.35 -31.08 -0.37
C VAL A 174 -16.13 -32.59 -0.46
N GLU A 175 -15.19 -33.04 0.36
CA GLU A 175 -15.05 -34.43 0.72
C GLU A 175 -16.45 -34.86 1.12
N LYS A 176 -17.05 -35.68 0.25
CA LYS A 176 -18.32 -36.35 0.52
C LYS A 176 -18.11 -37.10 1.82
N ARG A 177 -18.54 -36.53 2.94
CA ARG A 177 -18.75 -37.32 4.15
C ARG A 177 -19.67 -38.45 3.70
N PRO A 178 -19.25 -39.72 3.79
CA PRO A 178 -20.19 -40.80 3.56
C PRO A 178 -21.34 -40.55 4.52
N ALA A 179 -22.57 -40.52 4.00
CA ALA A 179 -23.74 -40.63 4.83
C ALA A 179 -23.55 -41.93 5.62
N SER A 180 -23.16 -41.82 6.88
CA SER A 180 -23.24 -42.92 7.81
C SER A 180 -24.72 -43.26 7.90
N MET A 181 -25.09 -44.32 7.19
CA MET A 181 -26.27 -45.12 7.44
C MET A 181 -26.40 -45.37 8.95
N ASP A 182 -27.59 -45.04 9.44
CA ASP A 182 -28.40 -45.77 10.41
C ASP A 182 -27.71 -46.34 11.65
N ASN A 183 -28.09 -45.80 12.82
CA ASN A 183 -28.70 -46.59 13.90
C ASN A 183 -29.61 -45.73 14.77
#